data_AF-A0A1E2SHF6-F1
#
_entry.id   AF-A0A1E2SHF6-F1
#
_cell.length_a   1.000
_cell.length_b   1.000
_cell.length_c   1.000
_cell.angle_alpha   90.00
_cell.angle_beta   90.00
_cell.angle_gamma   90.00
#
_symmetry.space_group_name_H-M   'P 1'
#
loop_
_entity.id
_entity.type
_entity.pdbx_description
1 polymer ?
#
loop_
_entity_poly.entity_id
_entity_poly.type
_entity_poly.pdbx_seq_one_letter_code
_entity_poly.pdbx_strand_id
1 'polypeptide(L)'
;MKSATGSLRLDTDSDVAMARVLVAMANKSSADTARRVARASKQQAIDGRWHGGRASYGYRTGDSTLYVVPERAALVREASERVRAGESVYRIVNRWNQAGWVTMHGVRWSEKALKQILRNPVLKGVRTYRPVLPGGSWATAPEVVVEGNWTPILDADAWDETVAVLDARRARKNGGRTYSSKWVMPFSGLIRCGKCGHKMRKQGPNYICGHHTRGGCARSINAVAIQAFIEDAVLAAFSGPTSQAPPPARPGKRR
;
A
#
# COMPACT_ATOMS: atom_id res chain seq x y z
N MET A 1 -34.95 -28.44 5.84
CA MET A 1 -33.52 -28.27 5.41
C MET A 1 -32.62 -28.49 6.64
N LYS A 2 -31.50 -29.22 6.54
CA LYS A 2 -30.60 -29.51 7.68
C LYS A 2 -29.37 -28.60 7.69
N SER A 3 -28.87 -28.21 8.86
CA SER A 3 -27.63 -27.43 9.00
C SER A 3 -26.38 -28.24 8.60
N ALA A 4 -25.28 -27.53 8.28
CA ALA A 4 -24.01 -28.14 7.84
C ALA A 4 -23.37 -29.09 8.88
N THR A 5 -23.66 -28.87 10.17
CA THR A 5 -23.24 -29.73 11.28
C THR A 5 -24.27 -30.81 11.64
N GLY A 6 -25.41 -30.85 10.95
CA GLY A 6 -26.48 -31.85 11.16
C GLY A 6 -27.30 -31.68 12.45
N SER A 7 -26.91 -30.76 13.33
CA SER A 7 -27.51 -30.56 14.66
C SER A 7 -28.81 -29.75 14.65
N LEU A 8 -29.18 -29.12 13.53
CA LEU A 8 -30.35 -28.27 13.45
C LEU A 8 -31.18 -28.57 12.21
N ARG A 9 -32.47 -28.80 12.41
CA ARG A 9 -33.48 -28.83 11.34
C ARG A 9 -34.11 -27.45 11.24
N LEU A 10 -34.56 -27.06 10.05
CA LEU A 10 -35.19 -25.77 9.77
C LEU A 10 -36.55 -25.99 9.13
N ASP A 11 -37.29 -26.96 9.67
CA ASP A 11 -38.50 -27.49 9.04
C ASP A 11 -39.76 -26.77 9.55
N THR A 12 -39.68 -26.10 10.72
CA THR A 12 -40.77 -25.31 11.32
C THR A 12 -40.35 -23.87 11.63
N ASP A 13 -41.33 -22.97 11.84
CA ASP A 13 -41.05 -21.58 12.27
C ASP A 13 -40.31 -21.52 13.61
N SER A 14 -40.62 -22.44 14.54
CA SER A 14 -39.91 -22.60 15.82
C SER A 14 -38.44 -22.98 15.63
N ASP A 15 -38.17 -23.87 14.68
CA ASP A 15 -36.81 -24.28 14.33
C ASP A 15 -36.00 -23.12 13.73
N VAL A 16 -36.63 -22.33 12.86
CA VAL A 16 -36.01 -21.13 12.28
C VAL A 16 -35.74 -20.07 13.36
N ALA A 17 -36.64 -19.89 14.32
CA ALA A 17 -36.43 -19.01 15.46
C ALA A 17 -35.25 -19.48 16.33
N MET A 18 -35.20 -20.76 16.66
CA MET A 18 -34.08 -21.36 17.41
C MET A 18 -32.75 -21.21 16.66
N ALA A 19 -32.75 -21.40 15.33
CA ALA A 19 -31.57 -21.19 14.50
C ALA A 19 -31.01 -19.76 14.60
N ARG A 20 -31.88 -18.76 14.56
CA ARG A 20 -31.49 -17.35 14.71
C ARG A 20 -30.88 -17.08 16.08
N VAL A 21 -31.46 -17.64 17.13
CA VAL A 21 -30.90 -17.53 18.50
C VAL A 21 -29.53 -18.17 18.58
N LEU A 22 -29.35 -19.38 18.04
CA LEU A 22 -28.05 -20.07 18.01
C LEU A 22 -27.01 -19.29 17.21
N VAL A 23 -27.38 -18.72 16.06
CA VAL A 23 -26.49 -17.84 15.28
C VAL A 23 -26.12 -16.59 16.09
N ALA A 24 -27.08 -15.96 16.76
CA ALA A 24 -26.80 -14.80 17.61
C ALA A 24 -25.84 -15.15 18.77
N MET A 25 -26.02 -16.31 19.41
CA MET A 25 -25.13 -16.83 20.45
C MET A 25 -23.73 -17.15 19.89
N ALA A 26 -23.63 -17.77 18.72
CA ALA A 26 -22.36 -18.06 18.07
C ALA A 26 -21.60 -16.78 17.68
N ASN A 27 -22.31 -15.78 17.15
CA ASN A 27 -21.75 -14.46 16.84
C ASN A 27 -21.24 -13.76 18.10
N LYS A 28 -22.01 -13.82 19.20
CA LYS A 28 -21.58 -13.29 20.50
C LYS A 28 -20.31 -13.99 21.01
N SER A 29 -20.29 -15.33 21.01
CA SER A 29 -19.11 -16.10 21.43
C SER A 29 -17.87 -15.80 20.57
N SER A 30 -18.07 -15.62 19.27
CA SER A 30 -17.01 -15.22 18.34
C SER A 30 -16.48 -13.81 18.66
N ALA A 31 -17.38 -12.85 18.91
CA ALA A 31 -17.01 -11.50 19.31
C ALA A 31 -16.30 -11.46 20.67
N ASP A 32 -16.72 -12.28 21.64
CA ASP A 32 -16.10 -12.40 22.96
C ASP A 32 -14.69 -12.97 22.84
N THR A 33 -14.51 -14.00 22.02
CA THR A 33 -13.20 -14.60 21.71
C THR A 33 -12.29 -13.58 21.04
N ALA A 34 -12.79 -12.85 20.03
CA ALA A 34 -12.02 -11.81 19.36
C ALA A 34 -11.57 -10.71 20.33
N ARG A 35 -12.47 -10.26 21.22
CA ARG A 35 -12.14 -9.27 22.27
C ARG A 35 -11.07 -9.79 23.22
N ARG A 36 -11.16 -11.05 23.65
CA ARG A 36 -10.16 -11.68 24.53
C ARG A 36 -8.79 -11.77 23.86
N VAL A 37 -8.72 -12.23 22.61
CA VAL A 37 -7.47 -12.33 21.84
C VAL A 37 -6.86 -10.94 21.62
N ALA A 38 -7.67 -9.94 21.27
CA ALA A 38 -7.20 -8.56 21.10
C ALA A 38 -6.62 -7.98 22.40
N ARG A 39 -7.28 -8.21 23.54
CA ARG A 39 -6.77 -7.79 24.87
C ARG A 39 -5.45 -8.48 25.21
N ALA A 40 -5.36 -9.79 25.00
CA ALA A 40 -4.12 -10.53 25.24
C ALA A 40 -2.98 -10.03 24.35
N SER A 41 -3.26 -9.77 23.06
CA SER A 41 -2.28 -9.21 22.12
C SER A 41 -1.84 -7.80 22.52
N LYS A 42 -2.76 -6.97 23.02
CA LYS A 42 -2.43 -5.63 23.54
C LYS A 42 -1.56 -5.73 24.78
N GLN A 43 -1.89 -6.63 25.72
CA GLN A 43 -1.08 -6.84 26.92
C GLN A 43 0.34 -7.29 26.58
N GLN A 44 0.49 -8.28 25.69
CA GLN A 44 1.81 -8.70 25.21
C GLN A 44 2.60 -7.56 24.58
N ALA A 45 1.94 -6.64 23.87
CA ALA A 45 2.59 -5.48 23.31
C ALA A 45 3.04 -4.47 24.38
N ILE A 46 2.24 -4.26 25.44
CA ILE A 46 2.61 -3.43 26.59
C ILE A 46 3.82 -4.04 27.32
N ASP A 47 3.87 -5.36 27.45
CA ASP A 47 4.98 -6.09 28.05
C ASP A 47 6.25 -6.13 27.15
N GLY A 48 6.25 -5.41 26.01
CA GLY A 48 7.38 -5.35 25.09
C GLY A 48 7.65 -6.64 24.31
N ARG A 49 6.78 -7.66 24.42
CA ARG A 49 6.99 -8.97 23.77
C ARG A 49 6.76 -8.91 22.28
N TRP A 50 7.51 -9.74 21.55
CA TRP A 50 7.30 -9.95 20.13
C TRP A 50 5.93 -10.56 19.87
N HIS A 51 5.17 -10.01 18.92
CA HIS A 51 3.79 -10.41 18.63
C HIS A 51 3.66 -11.78 17.94
N GLY A 52 4.76 -12.52 17.79
CA GLY A 52 4.82 -13.77 17.05
C GLY A 52 4.82 -13.59 15.53
N GLY A 53 4.88 -14.69 14.80
CA GLY A 53 5.01 -14.69 13.35
C GLY A 53 6.43 -14.39 12.87
N ARG A 54 6.55 -13.93 11.63
CA ARG A 54 7.85 -13.81 10.96
C ARG A 54 8.62 -12.58 11.43
N ALA A 55 9.87 -12.78 11.83
CA ALA A 55 10.77 -11.70 12.24
C ALA A 55 11.04 -10.69 11.11
N SER A 56 11.34 -9.45 11.49
CA SER A 56 11.91 -8.45 10.58
C SER A 56 13.28 -8.93 10.07
N TYR A 57 13.70 -8.46 8.90
CA TYR A 57 15.02 -8.79 8.36
C TYR A 57 16.12 -8.33 9.33
N GLY A 58 17.14 -9.16 9.53
CA GLY A 58 18.16 -8.95 10.57
C GLY A 58 17.88 -9.70 11.88
N TYR A 59 16.68 -10.25 12.06
CA TYR A 59 16.30 -10.99 13.26
C TYR A 59 15.81 -12.41 12.95
N ARG A 60 15.84 -13.26 13.98
CA ARG A 60 15.12 -14.53 14.07
C ARG A 60 14.21 -14.51 15.31
N THR A 61 13.08 -15.19 15.26
CA THR A 61 12.17 -15.31 16.40
C THR A 61 12.58 -16.45 17.33
N GLY A 62 12.38 -16.28 18.63
CA GLY A 62 12.35 -17.35 19.63
C GLY A 62 11.79 -16.81 20.94
N ASP A 63 11.13 -17.64 21.74
CA ASP A 63 10.66 -17.31 23.10
C ASP A 63 9.90 -15.97 23.23
N SER A 64 9.05 -15.64 22.25
CA SER A 64 8.34 -14.33 22.20
C SER A 64 9.27 -13.11 22.23
N THR A 65 10.50 -13.26 21.72
CA THR A 65 11.49 -12.20 21.50
C THR A 65 12.14 -12.35 20.11
N LEU A 66 13.06 -11.43 19.80
CA LEU A 66 13.86 -11.40 18.60
C LEU A 66 15.35 -11.51 18.94
N TYR A 67 16.04 -12.37 18.20
CA TYR A 67 17.50 -12.53 18.29
C TYR A 67 18.14 -12.01 17.02
N VAL A 68 19.21 -11.23 17.17
CA VAL A 68 19.97 -10.66 16.05
C VAL A 68 20.65 -11.78 15.26
N VAL A 69 20.53 -11.73 13.93
CA VAL A 69 21.27 -12.58 13.00
C VAL A 69 22.42 -11.75 12.43
N PRO A 70 23.68 -11.98 12.84
CA PRO A 70 24.79 -11.05 12.60
C PRO A 70 24.96 -10.62 11.13
N GLU A 71 24.97 -11.58 10.20
CA GLU A 71 25.15 -11.30 8.77
C GLU A 71 24.05 -10.40 8.20
N ARG A 72 22.79 -10.68 8.53
CA ARG A 72 21.64 -9.89 8.05
C ARG A 72 21.56 -8.54 8.75
N ALA A 73 21.93 -8.49 10.03
CA ALA A 73 22.01 -7.24 10.77
C ALA A 73 23.11 -6.32 10.24
N ALA A 74 24.25 -6.86 9.83
CA ALA A 74 25.32 -6.09 9.18
C ALA A 74 24.81 -5.41 7.90
N LEU A 75 24.03 -6.11 7.07
CA LEU A 75 23.39 -5.50 5.90
C LEU A 75 22.44 -4.36 6.28
N VAL A 76 21.64 -4.52 7.33
CA VAL A 76 20.74 -3.45 7.78
C VAL A 76 21.53 -2.22 8.25
N ARG A 77 22.59 -2.41 9.02
CA ARG A 77 23.50 -1.32 9.46
C ARG A 77 24.12 -0.61 8.27
N GLU A 78 24.68 -1.37 7.35
CA GLU A 78 25.28 -0.84 6.13
C GLU A 78 24.26 -0.06 5.28
N ALA A 79 23.04 -0.57 5.12
CA ALA A 79 22.00 0.13 4.39
C ALA A 79 21.59 1.46 5.06
N SER A 80 21.48 1.46 6.39
CA SER A 80 21.19 2.68 7.16
C SER A 80 22.30 3.72 6.97
N GLU A 81 23.56 3.32 7.14
CA GLU A 81 24.73 4.17 6.95
C GLU A 81 24.78 4.77 5.54
N ARG A 82 24.67 3.95 4.49
CA ARG A 82 24.67 4.40 3.10
C ARG A 82 23.52 5.34 2.79
N VAL A 83 22.34 5.10 3.35
CA VAL A 83 21.19 6.00 3.18
C VAL A 83 21.47 7.36 3.83
N ARG A 84 22.00 7.38 5.06
CA ARG A 84 22.41 8.60 5.77
C ARG A 84 23.50 9.36 5.01
N ALA A 85 24.44 8.64 4.38
CA ALA A 85 25.47 9.19 3.50
C ALA A 85 24.95 9.72 2.14
N GLY A 86 23.65 9.64 1.86
CA GLY A 86 23.06 10.18 0.64
C GLY A 86 22.93 9.20 -0.52
N GLU A 87 23.33 7.93 -0.37
CA GLU A 87 23.20 6.92 -1.43
C GLU A 87 21.73 6.56 -1.69
N SER A 88 21.38 6.32 -2.96
CA SER A 88 20.02 5.94 -3.33
C SER A 88 19.71 4.49 -2.94
N VAL A 89 18.49 4.26 -2.46
CA VAL A 89 18.03 2.89 -2.08
C VAL A 89 18.12 1.94 -3.28
N TYR A 90 17.92 2.44 -4.50
CA TYR A 90 18.08 1.68 -5.74
C TYR A 90 19.48 1.08 -5.87
N ARG A 91 20.54 1.88 -5.65
CA ARG A 91 21.93 1.42 -5.75
C ARG A 91 22.23 0.34 -4.72
N ILE A 92 21.79 0.54 -3.48
CA ILE A 92 21.97 -0.43 -2.39
C ILE A 92 21.32 -1.76 -2.76
N VAL A 93 20.06 -1.72 -3.21
CA VAL A 93 19.30 -2.91 -3.65
C VAL A 93 19.97 -3.61 -4.84
N ASN A 94 20.44 -2.86 -5.83
CA ASN A 94 21.09 -3.44 -6.99
C ASN A 94 22.37 -4.18 -6.58
N ARG A 95 23.19 -3.57 -5.71
CA ARG A 95 24.40 -4.19 -5.19
C ARG A 95 24.10 -5.45 -4.39
N TRP A 96 23.09 -5.44 -3.53
CA TRP A 96 22.67 -6.63 -2.79
C TRP A 96 22.21 -7.75 -3.72
N ASN A 97 21.43 -7.40 -4.75
CA ASN A 97 20.95 -8.36 -5.75
C ASN A 97 22.05 -8.92 -6.65
N GLN A 98 23.14 -8.17 -6.87
CA GLN A 98 24.34 -8.61 -7.59
C GLN A 98 25.19 -9.54 -6.71
N ALA A 99 25.30 -9.22 -5.42
CA ALA A 99 25.99 -10.04 -4.44
C ALA A 99 25.20 -11.30 -3.99
N GLY A 100 24.03 -11.56 -4.58
CA GLY A 100 23.22 -12.75 -4.30
C GLY A 100 22.40 -12.71 -3.00
N TRP A 101 22.35 -11.57 -2.31
CA TRP A 101 21.52 -11.43 -1.12
C TRP A 101 20.03 -11.48 -1.46
N VAL A 102 19.29 -12.27 -0.68
CA VAL A 102 17.84 -12.42 -0.81
C VAL A 102 17.11 -11.91 0.43
N THR A 103 15.85 -11.55 0.23
CA THR A 103 14.92 -11.21 1.32
C THR A 103 14.65 -12.43 2.19
N MET A 104 13.94 -12.26 3.33
CA MET A 104 13.50 -13.40 4.13
C MET A 104 12.75 -14.45 3.29
N HIS A 105 12.02 -14.02 2.24
CA HIS A 105 11.19 -14.88 1.39
C HIS A 105 11.96 -15.57 0.26
N GLY A 106 13.29 -15.44 0.22
CA GLY A 106 14.11 -16.02 -0.85
C GLY A 106 13.97 -15.31 -2.18
N VAL A 107 13.29 -14.16 -2.24
CA VAL A 107 13.15 -13.36 -3.47
C VAL A 107 14.16 -12.21 -3.51
N ARG A 108 14.45 -11.73 -4.72
CA ARG A 108 15.30 -10.56 -4.97
C ARG A 108 14.76 -9.32 -4.25
N TRP A 109 15.68 -8.46 -3.87
CA TRP A 109 15.38 -7.19 -3.22
C TRP A 109 14.69 -6.21 -4.18
N SER A 110 13.71 -5.50 -3.63
CA SER A 110 13.11 -4.32 -4.25
C SER A 110 13.34 -3.10 -3.38
N GLU A 111 13.36 -1.91 -3.98
CA GLU A 111 13.45 -0.66 -3.21
C GLU A 111 12.32 -0.52 -2.18
N LYS A 112 11.12 -0.99 -2.53
CA LYS A 112 9.96 -0.95 -1.64
C LYS A 112 10.22 -1.78 -0.39
N ALA A 113 10.72 -3.01 -0.56
CA ALA A 113 11.01 -3.90 0.56
C ALA A 113 12.08 -3.30 1.49
N LEU A 114 13.19 -2.80 0.94
CA LEU A 114 14.24 -2.17 1.76
C LEU A 114 13.73 -0.93 2.50
N LYS A 115 12.97 -0.06 1.82
CA LYS A 115 12.34 1.12 2.44
C LYS A 115 11.36 0.77 3.56
N GLN A 116 10.66 -0.35 3.47
CA GLN A 116 9.75 -0.83 4.51
C GLN A 116 10.54 -1.33 5.73
N ILE A 117 11.64 -2.04 5.50
CA ILE A 117 12.49 -2.56 6.58
C ILE A 117 13.19 -1.42 7.32
N LEU A 118 13.82 -0.49 6.60
CA LEU A 118 14.52 0.65 7.21
C LEU A 118 13.60 1.59 8.01
N ARG A 119 12.29 1.60 7.71
CA ARG A 119 11.27 2.36 8.46
C ARG A 119 10.64 1.55 9.59
N ASN A 120 11.06 0.32 9.83
CA ASN A 120 10.47 -0.50 10.87
C ASN A 120 11.08 -0.12 12.23
N PRO A 121 10.29 0.38 13.20
CA PRO A 121 10.78 0.76 14.53
C PRO A 121 11.38 -0.42 15.33
N VAL A 122 11.09 -1.66 14.93
CA VAL A 122 11.73 -2.87 15.48
C VAL A 122 13.26 -2.80 15.40
N LEU A 123 13.81 -2.15 14.36
CA LEU A 123 15.26 -2.01 14.19
C LEU A 123 15.92 -1.20 15.31
N LYS A 124 15.18 -0.27 15.93
CA LYS A 124 15.63 0.52 17.09
C LYS A 124 15.10 0.00 18.43
N GLY A 125 14.70 -1.27 18.47
CA GLY A 125 14.24 -1.91 19.72
C GLY A 125 12.83 -1.51 20.14
N VAL A 126 12.02 -0.89 19.27
CA VAL A 126 10.69 -0.39 19.66
C VAL A 126 9.57 -1.33 19.21
N ARG A 127 8.68 -1.69 20.14
CA ARG A 127 7.47 -2.46 19.92
C ARG A 127 6.28 -1.53 19.69
N THR A 128 5.60 -1.70 18.54
CA THR A 128 4.38 -0.93 18.22
C THR A 128 3.15 -1.82 18.02
N TYR A 129 2.04 -1.52 18.69
CA TYR A 129 0.76 -2.21 18.47
C TYR A 129 -0.28 -1.29 17.86
N ARG A 130 -0.97 -1.80 16.84
CA ARG A 130 -2.08 -1.13 16.16
C ARG A 130 -3.33 -2.01 16.33
N PRO A 131 -4.41 -1.51 16.93
CA PRO A 131 -5.65 -2.26 17.02
C PRO A 131 -6.30 -2.40 15.63
N VAL A 132 -7.09 -3.47 15.47
CA VAL A 132 -8.02 -3.62 14.34
C VAL A 132 -9.31 -2.89 14.71
N LEU A 133 -9.76 -2.00 13.83
CA LEU A 133 -10.97 -1.21 13.97
C LEU A 133 -12.22 -2.01 13.56
N PRO A 134 -13.42 -1.58 14.01
CA PRO A 134 -14.68 -2.09 13.47
C PRO A 134 -14.69 -1.96 11.95
N GLY A 135 -14.87 -3.07 11.23
CA GLY A 135 -14.74 -3.14 9.77
C GLY A 135 -13.46 -3.81 9.25
N GLY A 136 -12.56 -4.23 10.15
CA GLY A 136 -11.40 -5.07 9.80
C GLY A 136 -10.17 -4.31 9.30
N SER A 137 -10.22 -2.97 9.27
CA SER A 137 -9.07 -2.13 8.95
C SER A 137 -8.16 -1.95 10.17
N TRP A 138 -6.87 -1.73 9.94
CA TRP A 138 -5.93 -1.39 11.02
C TRP A 138 -6.00 0.10 11.34
N ALA A 139 -5.81 0.45 12.62
CA ALA A 139 -5.63 1.84 13.00
C ALA A 139 -4.42 2.48 12.29
N THR A 140 -4.59 3.74 11.88
CA THR A 140 -3.56 4.49 11.15
C THR A 140 -2.30 4.69 12.02
N ALA A 141 -2.50 5.08 13.28
CA ALA A 141 -1.46 5.27 14.26
C ALA A 141 -1.37 4.09 15.23
N PRO A 142 -0.17 3.76 15.75
CA PRO A 142 -0.04 2.81 16.84
C PRO A 142 -0.68 3.36 18.12
N GLU A 143 -1.36 2.47 18.85
CA GLU A 143 -1.96 2.77 20.16
C GLU A 143 -0.94 2.56 21.29
N VAL A 144 -0.05 1.58 21.13
CA VAL A 144 1.02 1.29 22.10
C VAL A 144 2.35 1.40 21.38
N VAL A 145 3.27 2.14 21.98
CA VAL A 145 4.67 2.27 21.56
C VAL A 145 5.51 2.13 22.82
N VAL A 146 6.21 1.02 22.97
CA VAL A 146 7.05 0.72 24.14
C VAL A 146 8.39 0.15 23.70
N GLU A 147 9.34 0.09 24.61
CA GLU A 147 10.58 -0.65 24.39
C GLU A 147 10.30 -2.15 24.29
N GLY A 148 10.90 -2.79 23.28
CA GLY A 148 10.79 -4.21 23.04
C GLY A 148 11.81 -5.00 23.85
N ASN A 149 11.50 -6.27 24.12
CA ASN A 149 12.38 -7.17 24.87
C ASN A 149 13.53 -7.77 24.04
N TRP A 150 14.03 -7.03 23.03
CA TRP A 150 15.06 -7.50 22.10
C TRP A 150 16.13 -6.44 21.84
N THR A 151 17.33 -6.90 21.48
CA THR A 151 18.44 -6.01 21.18
C THR A 151 18.20 -5.22 19.88
N PRO A 152 18.36 -3.89 19.88
CA PRO A 152 18.28 -3.09 18.65
C PRO A 152 19.43 -3.43 17.68
N ILE A 153 19.17 -3.34 16.37
CA ILE A 153 20.20 -3.43 15.33
C ILE A 153 20.81 -2.05 15.07
N LEU A 154 19.99 -1.01 15.16
CA LEU A 154 20.34 0.40 14.97
C LEU A 154 20.05 1.16 16.25
N ASP A 155 20.93 2.10 16.60
CA ASP A 155 20.67 3.07 17.65
C ASP A 155 19.48 3.96 17.28
N ALA A 156 18.79 4.51 18.30
CA ALA A 156 17.61 5.33 18.09
C ALA A 156 17.88 6.51 17.14
N ASP A 157 18.98 7.23 17.37
CA ASP A 157 19.38 8.38 16.55
C ASP A 157 19.70 7.98 15.11
N ALA A 158 20.46 6.89 14.92
CA ALA A 158 20.80 6.39 13.59
C ALA A 158 19.55 6.00 12.79
N TRP A 159 18.56 5.39 13.47
CA TRP A 159 17.28 5.05 12.85
C TRP A 159 16.46 6.29 12.53
N ASP A 160 16.34 7.24 13.46
CA ASP A 160 15.56 8.47 13.28
C ASP A 160 16.12 9.32 12.13
N GLU A 161 17.44 9.46 12.03
CA GLU A 161 18.12 10.09 10.89
C GLU A 161 17.85 9.35 9.58
N THR A 162 17.92 8.02 9.58
CA THR A 162 17.65 7.21 8.38
C THR A 162 16.24 7.46 7.87
N VAL A 163 15.24 7.45 8.77
CA VAL A 163 13.85 7.71 8.42
C VAL A 163 13.67 9.15 7.93
N ALA A 164 14.27 10.14 8.59
CA ALA A 164 14.23 11.54 8.18
C ALA A 164 14.78 11.73 6.75
N VAL A 165 15.92 11.11 6.40
CA VAL A 165 16.48 11.16 5.04
C VAL A 165 15.52 10.51 4.03
N LEU A 166 14.95 9.35 4.37
CA LEU A 166 14.02 8.66 3.48
C LEU A 166 12.71 9.44 3.26
N ASP A 167 12.23 10.15 4.27
CA ASP A 167 11.02 10.95 4.20
C ASP A 167 11.25 12.29 3.51
N ALA A 168 12.40 12.95 3.73
CA ALA A 168 12.81 14.14 2.97
C ALA A 168 12.90 13.84 1.46
N ARG A 169 13.45 12.68 1.08
CA ARG A 169 13.47 12.22 -0.32
C ARG A 169 12.07 12.02 -0.89
N ARG A 170 11.14 11.47 -0.11
CA ARG A 170 9.74 11.30 -0.50
C ARG A 170 9.06 12.66 -0.67
N ALA A 171 9.31 13.58 0.26
CA ALA A 171 8.80 14.94 0.22
C ALA A 171 9.31 15.70 -1.03
N ARG A 172 10.60 15.61 -1.38
CA ARG A 172 11.11 16.18 -2.66
C ARG A 172 10.42 15.56 -3.89
N LYS A 173 10.24 14.24 -3.91
CA LYS A 173 9.57 13.55 -5.03
C LYS A 173 8.09 13.97 -5.18
N ASN A 174 7.41 14.23 -4.06
CA ASN A 174 6.02 14.66 -4.05
C ASN A 174 5.86 16.19 -4.19
N GLY A 175 6.81 16.98 -3.70
CA GLY A 175 6.88 18.43 -3.88
C GLY A 175 7.30 18.83 -5.29
N GLY A 176 7.95 17.94 -6.04
CA GLY A 176 8.06 18.05 -7.50
C GLY A 176 6.75 17.75 -8.27
N ARG A 177 5.68 17.35 -7.55
CA ARG A 177 4.30 17.27 -8.08
C ARG A 177 3.43 18.44 -7.61
N THR A 178 3.99 19.47 -6.98
CA THR A 178 3.42 20.80 -7.20
C THR A 178 3.35 20.95 -8.70
N TYR A 179 2.15 21.18 -9.22
CA TYR A 179 1.82 21.34 -10.63
C TYR A 179 2.92 22.18 -11.30
N SER A 180 3.97 21.51 -11.77
CA SER A 180 5.10 22.20 -12.36
C SER A 180 4.50 22.68 -13.67
N SER A 181 4.28 23.99 -13.74
CA SER A 181 3.88 24.73 -14.92
C SER A 181 4.71 24.38 -16.17
N LYS A 182 5.81 23.64 -16.01
CA LYS A 182 6.65 23.09 -17.06
C LYS A 182 6.02 21.93 -17.86
N TRP A 183 5.01 21.25 -17.32
CA TRP A 183 4.27 20.20 -18.03
C TRP A 183 2.77 20.40 -17.84
N VAL A 184 2.25 21.53 -18.33
CA VAL A 184 0.84 21.55 -18.74
C VAL A 184 0.70 20.40 -19.74
N MET A 185 -0.19 19.48 -19.42
CA MET A 185 -0.54 18.35 -20.27
C MET A 185 -1.97 18.62 -20.70
N PRO A 186 -2.18 19.53 -21.67
CA PRO A 186 -3.51 19.91 -22.10
C PRO A 186 -4.32 18.63 -22.35
N PHE A 187 -5.57 18.57 -21.91
CA PHE A 187 -6.48 17.48 -22.27
C PHE A 187 -6.08 16.05 -21.82
N SER A 188 -5.01 15.87 -21.02
CA SER A 188 -4.63 14.57 -20.47
C SER A 188 -5.72 14.06 -19.52
N GLY A 189 -6.38 12.96 -19.89
CA GLY A 189 -7.53 12.41 -19.15
C GLY A 189 -8.90 12.77 -19.72
N LEU A 190 -8.98 13.75 -20.63
CA LEU A 190 -10.16 14.04 -21.45
C LEU A 190 -10.16 13.23 -22.75
N ILE A 191 -8.99 13.10 -23.38
CA ILE A 191 -8.83 12.35 -24.63
C ILE A 191 -8.94 10.84 -24.35
N ARG A 192 -9.78 10.17 -25.15
CA ARG A 192 -9.97 8.71 -25.12
C ARG A 192 -9.62 8.09 -26.46
N CYS A 193 -9.07 6.88 -26.42
CA CYS A 193 -8.75 6.13 -27.62
C CYS A 193 -10.05 5.71 -28.32
N GLY A 194 -10.25 6.11 -29.58
CA GLY A 194 -11.43 5.70 -30.36
C GLY A 194 -11.56 4.20 -30.62
N LYS A 195 -10.48 3.41 -30.44
CA LYS A 195 -10.54 1.94 -30.59
C LYS A 195 -10.94 1.21 -29.31
N CYS A 196 -10.38 1.60 -28.17
CA CYS A 196 -10.50 0.84 -26.92
C CYS A 196 -11.08 1.63 -25.74
N GLY A 197 -11.45 2.90 -25.94
CA GLY A 197 -12.07 3.77 -24.93
C GLY A 197 -11.17 4.18 -23.75
N HIS A 198 -9.94 3.67 -23.69
CA HIS A 198 -8.98 3.98 -22.63
C HIS A 198 -8.49 5.42 -22.72
N LYS A 199 -8.15 5.97 -21.56
CA LYS A 199 -7.59 7.31 -21.44
C LYS A 199 -6.25 7.36 -22.16
N MET A 200 -6.05 8.42 -22.94
CA MET A 200 -4.76 8.71 -23.56
C MET A 200 -3.95 9.65 -22.67
N ARG A 201 -2.64 9.44 -22.61
CA ARG A 201 -1.69 10.24 -21.82
C ARG A 201 -0.68 10.87 -22.76
N LYS A 202 -0.37 12.16 -22.57
CA LYS A 202 0.72 12.81 -23.31
C LYS A 202 2.07 12.20 -22.91
N GLN A 203 2.85 11.82 -23.89
CA GLN A 203 4.21 11.31 -23.76
C GLN A 203 5.03 11.94 -24.88
N GLY A 204 5.83 12.96 -24.54
CA GLY A 204 6.53 13.77 -25.53
C GLY A 204 5.56 14.53 -26.45
N PRO A 205 5.73 14.45 -27.79
CA PRO A 205 4.89 15.15 -28.77
C PRO A 205 3.55 14.45 -29.06
N ASN A 206 3.28 13.29 -28.48
CA ASN A 206 2.12 12.46 -28.80
C ASN A 206 1.25 12.17 -27.56
N TYR A 207 -0.05 12.03 -27.73
CA TYR A 207 -0.91 11.30 -26.80
C TYR A 207 -0.89 9.82 -27.15
N ILE A 208 -0.58 8.97 -26.17
CA ILE A 208 -0.51 7.52 -26.35
C ILE A 208 -1.59 6.86 -25.50
N CYS A 209 -2.23 5.84 -26.04
CA CYS A 209 -3.21 5.04 -25.33
C CYS A 209 -2.56 4.33 -24.12
N GLY A 210 -3.17 4.49 -22.93
CA GLY A 210 -2.66 3.92 -21.68
C GLY A 210 -2.98 2.44 -21.45
N HIS A 211 -3.42 1.70 -22.48
CA HIS A 211 -3.78 0.28 -22.34
C HIS A 211 -2.53 -0.60 -22.46
N HIS A 212 -1.85 -0.83 -21.33
CA HIS A 212 -0.54 -1.50 -21.24
C HIS A 212 -0.60 -3.00 -20.91
N THR A 213 -1.70 -3.70 -21.20
CA THR A 213 -1.81 -5.17 -21.06
C THR A 213 -1.21 -5.89 -22.28
N ARG A 214 -0.89 -7.20 -22.16
CA ARG A 214 -0.44 -8.02 -23.33
C ARG A 214 -1.54 -8.04 -24.39
N GLY A 215 -1.23 -7.60 -25.62
CA GLY A 215 -2.23 -7.31 -26.67
C GLY A 215 -2.76 -5.87 -26.66
N GLY A 216 -2.09 -4.98 -25.94
CA GLY A 216 -2.49 -3.60 -25.70
C GLY A 216 -2.66 -2.74 -26.96
N CYS A 217 -3.44 -1.67 -26.81
CA CYS A 217 -3.70 -0.73 -27.90
C CYS A 217 -2.56 0.30 -27.95
N ALA A 218 -1.76 0.29 -29.02
CA ALA A 218 -0.61 1.17 -29.21
C ALA A 218 -0.96 2.46 -30.00
N ARG A 219 -2.23 2.87 -30.06
CA ARG A 219 -2.60 4.08 -30.81
C ARG A 219 -1.98 5.31 -30.15
N SER A 220 -1.33 6.10 -31.00
CA SER A 220 -0.84 7.42 -30.68
C SER A 220 -1.43 8.44 -31.62
N ILE A 221 -1.52 9.68 -31.16
CA ILE A 221 -1.98 10.82 -31.94
C ILE A 221 -1.12 12.04 -31.58
N ASN A 222 -0.79 12.84 -32.58
CA ASN A 222 0.07 14.01 -32.38
C ASN A 222 -0.64 15.06 -31.51
N ALA A 223 0.10 15.61 -30.54
CA ALA A 223 -0.47 16.54 -29.58
C ALA A 223 -0.77 17.92 -30.18
N VAL A 224 0.02 18.38 -31.15
CA VAL A 224 -0.17 19.67 -31.83
C VAL A 224 -1.44 19.63 -32.68
N ALA A 225 -1.65 18.55 -33.42
CA ALA A 225 -2.84 18.38 -34.26
C ALA A 225 -4.13 18.36 -33.43
N ILE A 226 -4.10 17.69 -32.27
CA ILE A 226 -5.25 17.70 -31.34
C ILE A 226 -5.48 19.09 -30.76
N GLN A 227 -4.42 19.78 -30.38
CA GLN A 227 -4.55 21.10 -29.78
C GLN A 227 -5.20 22.09 -30.75
N ALA A 228 -4.71 22.15 -31.99
CA ALA A 228 -5.31 22.99 -33.04
C ALA A 228 -6.78 22.64 -33.28
N PHE A 229 -7.11 21.35 -33.39
CA PHE A 229 -8.49 20.91 -33.57
C PHE A 229 -9.42 21.31 -32.41
N ILE A 230 -8.94 21.20 -31.16
CA ILE A 230 -9.72 21.59 -29.99
C ILE A 230 -9.85 23.10 -29.91
N GLU A 231 -8.79 23.86 -30.19
CA GLU A 231 -8.81 25.32 -30.22
C GLU A 231 -9.83 25.83 -31.25
N ASP A 232 -9.80 25.30 -32.47
CA ASP A 232 -10.77 25.64 -33.52
C ASP A 232 -12.20 25.28 -33.12
N ALA A 233 -12.41 24.09 -32.57
CA ALA A 233 -13.75 23.64 -32.12
C ALA A 233 -14.29 24.49 -30.97
N VAL A 234 -13.43 24.89 -30.03
CA VAL A 234 -13.80 25.74 -28.90
C VAL A 234 -14.11 27.15 -29.39
N LEU A 235 -13.26 27.74 -30.24
CA LEU A 235 -13.50 29.07 -30.81
C LEU A 235 -14.81 29.09 -31.60
N ALA A 236 -15.06 28.08 -32.44
CA ALA A 236 -16.31 27.94 -33.19
C ALA A 236 -17.54 27.83 -32.25
N ALA A 237 -17.43 27.09 -31.16
CA ALA A 237 -18.50 26.94 -30.17
C ALA A 237 -18.79 28.24 -29.40
N PHE A 238 -17.78 29.08 -29.16
CA PHE A 238 -17.96 30.38 -28.51
C PHE A 238 -18.45 31.48 -29.47
N SER A 239 -18.16 31.37 -30.77
CA SER A 239 -18.63 32.32 -31.79
C SER A 239 -20.02 32.03 -32.35
N GLY A 240 -20.56 30.83 -32.14
CA GLY A 240 -21.93 30.46 -32.54
C GLY A 240 -22.97 30.83 -31.47
N PRO A 241 -24.27 30.94 -31.82
CA PRO A 241 -25.32 31.07 -30.83
C PRO A 241 -25.30 29.84 -29.92
N THR A 242 -25.24 30.07 -28.61
CA THR A 242 -25.13 29.04 -27.56
C THR A 242 -26.26 28.02 -27.66
N SER A 243 -26.07 26.96 -28.45
CA SER A 243 -26.93 25.80 -28.40
C SER A 243 -26.43 24.92 -27.26
N GLN A 244 -27.21 24.85 -26.18
CA GLN A 244 -26.99 23.85 -25.13
C GLN A 244 -27.18 22.46 -25.77
N ALA A 245 -26.10 21.82 -26.19
CA ALA A 245 -26.13 20.41 -26.50
C ALA A 245 -26.42 19.64 -25.18
N PRO A 246 -27.45 18.79 -25.13
CA PRO A 246 -27.73 18.01 -23.93
C PRO A 246 -26.54 17.09 -23.62
N PRO A 247 -26.21 16.85 -22.34
CA PRO A 247 -25.04 16.08 -21.96
C PRO A 247 -25.13 14.66 -22.54
N PRO A 248 -24.02 14.10 -23.06
CA PRO A 248 -24.04 12.75 -23.62
C PRO A 248 -24.43 11.74 -22.53
N ALA A 249 -25.37 10.86 -22.86
CA ALA A 249 -25.86 9.82 -21.98
C ALA A 249 -24.68 8.99 -21.43
N ARG A 250 -24.60 8.86 -20.10
CA ARG A 250 -23.59 8.02 -19.44
C ARG A 250 -23.74 6.58 -19.94
N PRO A 251 -22.70 5.94 -20.49
CA PRO A 251 -22.79 4.52 -20.80
C PRO A 251 -22.99 3.75 -19.50
N GLY A 252 -24.09 2.99 -19.44
CA GLY A 252 -24.48 2.19 -18.29
C GLY A 252 -23.32 1.32 -17.80
N LYS A 253 -23.12 1.32 -16.48
CA LYS A 253 -22.22 0.37 -15.82
C LYS A 253 -22.67 -1.04 -16.21
N ARG A 254 -21.85 -1.75 -16.99
CA ARG A 254 -21.96 -3.21 -17.10
C ARG A 254 -21.77 -3.77 -15.69
N ARG A 255 -22.82 -4.42 -15.18
CA ARG A 255 -22.75 -5.30 -14.02
C ARG A 255 -21.88 -6.51 -14.35
#